data_AF-A0A0L0ND56-F1
#
_entry.id   AF-A0A0L0ND56-F1
#
_cell.length_a   1.000
_cell.length_b   1.000
_cell.length_c   1.000
_cell.angle_alpha   90.00
_cell.angle_beta   90.00
_cell.angle_gamma   90.00
#
_symmetry.space_group_name_H-M   'P 1'
#
loop_
_entity.id
_entity.type
_entity.pdbx_description
1 polymer ?
#
loop_
_entity_poly.entity_id
_entity_poly.type
_entity_poly.pdbx_seq_one_letter_code
_entity_poly.pdbx_strand_id
1 'polypeptide(L)'
;MMKNMSRPNERQALNEQLKSRGGFSIMMPSYYDTMWNKTAKASIYDFWVKKVRSRMTDPVKRDTVAPLERFQWIGTKRPNLEMDYYEMLDRPNGQAGRPEESPYPKSSMGAAF
;
A
#
# COMPACT_ATOMS: atom_id res chain seq x y z
N MET A 1 -25.20 -9.12 -9.24
CA MET A 1 -25.52 -9.46 -7.83
C MET A 1 -24.30 -9.19 -6.97
N MET A 2 -24.33 -8.13 -6.16
CA MET A 2 -23.24 -7.73 -5.26
C MET A 2 -23.31 -8.58 -3.98
N LYS A 3 -22.36 -9.50 -3.78
CA LYS A 3 -22.23 -10.26 -2.54
C LYS A 3 -21.70 -9.33 -1.45
N ASN A 4 -22.47 -9.12 -0.38
CA ASN A 4 -21.97 -8.57 0.87
C ASN A 4 -21.03 -9.61 1.51
N MET A 5 -19.77 -9.60 1.09
CA MET A 5 -18.78 -10.60 1.49
C MET A 5 -18.20 -10.20 2.85
N SER A 6 -18.68 -10.81 3.93
CA SER A 6 -18.30 -10.46 5.32
C SER A 6 -17.29 -11.41 5.96
N ARG A 7 -16.95 -12.54 5.33
CA ARG A 7 -16.03 -13.55 5.89
C ARG A 7 -14.56 -13.26 5.52
N PRO A 8 -13.61 -13.29 6.48
CA PRO A 8 -12.20 -12.98 6.22
C PRO A 8 -11.54 -13.81 5.10
N ASN A 9 -11.81 -15.12 5.04
CA ASN A 9 -11.22 -16.01 4.04
C ASN A 9 -11.68 -15.70 2.61
N GLU A 10 -12.98 -15.38 2.44
CA GLU A 10 -13.54 -15.00 1.14
C GLU A 10 -12.95 -13.69 0.64
N ARG A 11 -12.71 -12.74 1.56
CA ARG A 11 -12.04 -11.47 1.25
C ARG A 11 -10.58 -11.67 0.85
N GLN A 12 -9.87 -12.57 1.51
CA GLN A 12 -8.49 -12.87 1.14
C GLN A 12 -8.41 -13.49 -0.26
N ALA A 13 -9.26 -14.48 -0.57
CA ALA A 13 -9.30 -15.10 -1.90
C ALA A 13 -9.63 -14.08 -2.99
N LEU A 14 -10.58 -13.18 -2.72
CA LEU A 14 -10.91 -12.08 -3.61
C LEU A 14 -9.73 -11.12 -3.81
N ASN A 15 -9.04 -10.71 -2.74
CA ASN A 15 -7.87 -9.83 -2.85
C ASN A 15 -6.75 -10.45 -3.68
N GLU A 16 -6.52 -11.76 -3.57
CA GLU A 16 -5.56 -12.48 -4.45
C GLU A 16 -6.01 -12.44 -5.91
N GLN A 17 -7.29 -12.69 -6.20
CA GLN A 17 -7.84 -12.63 -7.56
C GLN A 17 -7.71 -11.23 -8.17
N LEU A 18 -8.01 -10.18 -7.39
CA LEU A 18 -7.87 -8.79 -7.84
C LEU A 18 -6.41 -8.41 -8.05
N LYS A 19 -5.51 -8.89 -7.19
CA LYS A 19 -4.07 -8.71 -7.36
C LYS A 19 -3.58 -9.39 -8.65
N SER A 20 -4.01 -10.63 -8.92
CA SER A 20 -3.55 -11.38 -10.10
C SER A 20 -4.03 -10.77 -11.41
N ARG A 21 -5.16 -10.05 -11.39
CA ARG A 21 -5.63 -9.27 -12.54
C ARG A 21 -4.71 -8.08 -12.86
N GLY A 22 -3.94 -7.61 -11.89
CA GLY A 22 -3.00 -6.50 -12.03
C GLY A 22 -3.69 -5.13 -12.16
N GLY A 23 -2.88 -4.11 -12.44
CA GLY A 23 -3.33 -2.73 -12.56
C GLY A 23 -3.98 -2.21 -11.27
N PHE A 24 -5.05 -1.42 -11.42
CA PHE A 24 -5.75 -0.83 -10.29
C PHE A 24 -6.84 -1.72 -9.67
N SER A 25 -6.94 -2.99 -10.10
CA SER A 25 -8.06 -3.87 -9.76
C SER A 25 -8.26 -4.02 -8.25
N ILE A 26 -7.21 -4.08 -7.44
CA ILE A 26 -7.33 -4.23 -5.99
C ILE A 26 -7.65 -2.93 -5.24
N MET A 27 -7.25 -1.78 -5.79
CA MET A 27 -7.31 -0.48 -5.11
C MET A 27 -8.44 0.42 -5.61
N MET A 28 -8.93 0.19 -6.82
CA MET A 28 -10.20 0.75 -7.25
C MET A 28 -11.31 0.05 -6.48
N PRO A 29 -12.40 0.76 -6.18
CA PRO A 29 -13.53 0.17 -5.46
C PRO A 29 -14.13 -0.95 -6.29
N SER A 30 -13.61 -2.16 -6.10
CA SER A 30 -14.08 -3.39 -6.72
C SER A 30 -15.50 -3.73 -6.28
N TYR A 31 -15.90 -3.21 -5.12
CA TYR A 31 -17.20 -3.37 -4.50
C TYR A 31 -17.62 -2.09 -3.78
N TYR A 32 -18.92 -1.81 -3.79
CA TYR A 32 -19.53 -0.65 -3.13
C TYR A 32 -19.19 -0.57 -1.62
N ASP A 33 -19.00 -1.71 -0.96
CA ASP A 33 -18.65 -1.75 0.46
C ASP A 33 -17.24 -1.24 0.74
N THR A 34 -16.27 -1.44 -0.15
CA THR A 34 -14.91 -0.89 0.02
C THR A 34 -14.86 0.63 0.00
N MET A 35 -15.87 1.33 -0.55
CA MET A 35 -15.97 2.78 -0.48
C MET A 35 -16.38 3.28 0.92
N TRP A 36 -17.24 2.53 1.64
CA TRP A 36 -17.94 3.04 2.83
C TRP A 36 -17.69 2.23 4.12
N ASN A 37 -17.27 0.97 4.01
CA ASN A 37 -17.07 0.06 5.13
C ASN A 37 -15.61 0.07 5.58
N LYS A 38 -15.35 0.55 6.81
CA LYS A 38 -14.00 0.62 7.39
C LYS A 38 -13.32 -0.76 7.51
N THR A 39 -14.08 -1.82 7.79
CA THR A 39 -13.57 -3.19 7.86
C THR A 39 -13.17 -3.73 6.49
N ALA A 40 -13.89 -3.36 5.43
CA ALA A 40 -13.50 -3.66 4.04
C ALA A 40 -12.19 -2.95 3.66
N LYS A 41 -12.09 -1.65 3.93
CA LYS A 41 -10.85 -0.88 3.72
C LYS A 41 -9.67 -1.44 4.51
N ALA A 42 -9.91 -1.85 5.76
CA ALA A 42 -8.91 -2.49 6.63
C ALA A 42 -8.31 -3.73 5.96
N SER A 43 -9.17 -4.63 5.47
CA SER A 43 -8.73 -5.88 4.89
C SER A 43 -7.86 -5.72 3.64
N ILE A 44 -8.07 -4.66 2.85
CA ILE A 44 -7.22 -4.35 1.69
C ILE A 44 -5.84 -3.88 2.16
N TYR A 45 -5.79 -3.02 3.17
CA TYR A 45 -4.52 -2.56 3.74
C TYR A 45 -3.74 -3.72 4.35
N ASP A 46 -4.38 -4.56 5.16
CA ASP A 46 -3.74 -5.71 5.80
C ASP A 46 -3.17 -6.68 4.76
N PHE A 47 -3.91 -6.89 3.66
CA PHE A 47 -3.44 -7.66 2.51
C PHE A 47 -2.23 -7.00 1.84
N TRP A 48 -2.30 -5.71 1.52
CA TRP A 48 -1.21 -4.97 0.88
C TRP A 48 0.06 -4.99 1.74
N VAL A 49 -0.04 -4.67 3.04
CA VAL A 49 1.08 -4.71 3.98
C VAL A 49 1.72 -6.09 4.00
N LYS A 50 0.93 -7.17 4.12
CA LYS A 50 1.47 -8.54 4.12
C LYS A 50 2.25 -8.85 2.84
N LYS A 51 1.76 -8.43 1.67
CA LYS A 51 2.40 -8.68 0.38
C LYS A 51 3.67 -7.85 0.17
N VAL A 52 3.67 -6.59 0.57
CA VAL A 52 4.87 -5.73 0.49
C VAL A 52 5.94 -6.25 1.45
N ARG A 53 5.57 -6.53 2.70
CA ARG A 53 6.51 -7.02 3.72
C ARG A 53 7.16 -8.35 3.36
N SER A 54 6.49 -9.21 2.56
CA SER A 54 7.08 -10.46 2.07
C SER A 54 8.13 -10.27 0.96
N ARG A 55 8.24 -9.07 0.37
CA ARG A 55 9.20 -8.75 -0.70
C ARG A 55 10.45 -8.03 -0.20
N MET A 56 10.48 -7.64 1.08
CA MET A 56 11.55 -6.83 1.65
C MET A 56 12.20 -7.54 2.85
N THR A 57 13.51 -7.50 2.89
CA THR A 57 14.35 -8.13 3.92
C THR A 57 14.82 -7.14 4.98
N ASP A 58 15.08 -5.88 4.62
CA ASP A 58 15.50 -4.83 5.56
C ASP A 58 14.31 -4.38 6.43
N PRO A 59 14.35 -4.60 7.76
CA PRO A 59 13.22 -4.28 8.63
C PRO A 59 12.95 -2.77 8.71
N VAL A 60 13.97 -1.92 8.66
CA VAL A 60 13.84 -0.47 8.80
C VAL A 60 13.18 0.13 7.57
N LYS A 61 13.67 -0.24 6.38
CA LYS A 61 13.07 0.21 5.11
C LYS A 61 11.65 -0.29 4.97
N ARG A 62 11.42 -1.56 5.31
CA ARG A 62 10.10 -2.19 5.27
C ARG A 62 9.10 -1.50 6.20
N ASP A 63 9.50 -1.15 7.42
CA ASP A 63 8.63 -0.44 8.37
C ASP A 63 8.35 1.00 7.93
N THR A 64 9.26 1.60 7.16
CA THR A 64 9.07 2.94 6.58
C THR A 64 8.04 2.93 5.45
N VAL A 65 8.12 1.98 4.51
CA VAL A 65 7.24 1.97 3.32
C VAL A 65 5.93 1.20 3.52
N ALA A 66 5.91 0.22 4.43
CA ALA A 66 4.75 -0.62 4.73
C ALA A 66 4.56 -0.77 6.26
N PRO A 67 4.18 0.33 6.95
CA PRO A 67 3.96 0.30 8.38
C PRO A 67 2.82 -0.65 8.75
N LEU A 68 2.91 -1.28 9.93
CA LEU A 68 1.82 -2.12 10.45
C LEU A 68 0.64 -1.26 10.93
N GLU A 69 0.94 -0.08 11.44
CA GLU A 69 -0.07 0.90 11.82
C GLU A 69 -0.52 1.71 10.59
N ARG A 70 -1.84 1.71 10.37
CA ARG A 70 -2.48 2.44 9.28
C ARG A 70 -2.44 3.94 9.51
N PHE A 71 -1.59 4.64 8.76
CA PHE A 71 -1.59 6.11 8.76
C PHE A 71 -2.63 6.73 7.81
N GLN A 72 -3.06 6.01 6.78
CA GLN A 72 -4.07 6.49 5.81
C GLN A 72 -4.96 5.35 5.29
N TRP A 73 -6.17 5.70 4.87
CA TRP A 73 -7.08 4.76 4.21
C TRP A 73 -6.67 4.53 2.75
N ILE A 74 -6.63 3.27 2.33
CA ILE A 74 -6.46 2.92 0.92
C ILE A 74 -7.59 3.55 0.09
N GLY A 75 -7.24 4.09 -1.08
CA GLY A 75 -8.17 4.70 -2.03
C GLY A 75 -8.43 6.20 -1.83
N THR A 76 -7.84 6.84 -0.81
CA THR A 76 -7.92 8.32 -0.63
C THR A 76 -6.97 9.08 -1.55
N LYS A 77 -5.92 8.42 -2.03
CA LYS A 77 -4.96 8.92 -3.00
C LYS A 77 -4.79 7.89 -4.12
N ARG A 78 -4.42 8.35 -5.31
CA ARG A 78 -4.13 7.48 -6.45
C ARG A 78 -2.90 6.60 -6.11
N PRO A 79 -3.01 5.26 -6.15
CA PRO A 79 -1.87 4.40 -5.95
C PRO A 79 -0.93 4.45 -7.17
N ASN A 80 0.37 4.28 -6.92
CA ASN A 80 1.35 4.07 -7.97
C ASN A 80 1.29 2.60 -8.42
N LEU A 81 1.43 2.36 -9.72
CA LEU A 81 1.69 1.02 -10.25
C LEU A 81 3.19 0.78 -10.20
N GLU A 82 3.59 -0.30 -9.56
CA GLU A 82 4.99 -0.68 -9.39
C GLU A 82 5.22 -2.11 -9.86
N MET A 83 6.43 -2.39 -10.35
CA MET A 83 6.85 -3.73 -10.76
C MET A 83 7.88 -4.29 -9.79
N ASP A 84 8.93 -3.51 -9.51
CA ASP A 84 10.10 -3.91 -8.73
C ASP A 84 10.52 -2.86 -7.69
N TYR A 85 9.63 -1.90 -7.39
CA TYR A 85 9.95 -0.75 -6.55
C TYR A 85 10.48 -1.16 -5.17
N TYR A 86 9.83 -2.15 -4.56
CA TYR A 86 10.22 -2.62 -3.22
C TYR A 86 11.54 -3.40 -3.24
N GLU A 87 11.79 -4.21 -4.28
CA GLU A 87 13.04 -4.93 -4.47
C GLU A 87 14.20 -3.96 -4.72
N MET A 88 13.97 -2.89 -5.49
CA MET A 88 14.98 -1.86 -5.71
C MET A 88 15.31 -1.09 -4.42
N LEU A 89 14.31 -0.77 -3.61
CA LEU A 89 14.52 -0.14 -2.31
C LEU A 89 15.27 -1.03 -1.32
N ASP A 90 15.01 -2.33 -1.35
CA ASP A 90 15.61 -3.30 -0.42
C ASP A 90 17.10 -3.55 -0.69
N ARG A 91 17.62 -3.17 -1.88
CA ARG A 91 19.05 -3.28 -2.20
C ARG A 91 19.92 -2.50 -1.18
N PRO A 92 21.18 -2.89 -0.95
CA PRO A 92 22.06 -2.22 0.01
C PRO A 92 22.22 -0.71 -0.22
N ASN A 93 22.17 -0.28 -1.48
CA ASN A 93 22.28 1.13 -1.88
C ASN A 93 20.92 1.86 -1.91
N GLY A 94 19.80 1.15 -1.78
CA GLY A 94 18.48 1.76 -1.69
C GLY A 94 18.33 2.52 -0.36
N GLN A 95 17.88 3.76 -0.41
CA GLN A 95 17.60 4.57 0.77
C GLN A 95 16.09 4.74 0.94
N ALA A 96 15.58 4.35 2.11
CA ALA A 96 14.24 4.67 2.56
C ALA A 96 14.35 5.19 4.00
N GLY A 97 14.50 6.50 4.15
CA GLY A 97 14.52 7.19 5.44
C GLY A 97 13.28 8.08 5.60
N ARG A 98 12.95 8.46 6.83
CA ARG A 98 11.90 9.47 7.05
C ARG A 98 12.39 10.82 6.51
N PRO A 99 11.51 11.65 5.91
CA PRO A 99 11.88 12.99 5.44
C PRO A 99 12.48 13.87 6.55
N GLU A 100 12.09 13.64 7.79
CA GLU A 100 12.57 14.38 8.97
C GLU A 100 14.04 14.06 9.33
N GLU A 101 14.56 12.92 8.86
CA GLU A 101 15.95 12.48 8.99
C GLU A 101 16.78 12.80 7.73
N SER A 102 16.18 13.46 6.73
CA SER A 102 16.86 13.80 5.49
C SER A 102 18.01 14.78 5.76
N PRO A 103 19.25 14.47 5.33
CA PRO A 103 20.39 15.37 5.47
C PRO A 103 20.29 16.58 4.52
N TYR A 104 19.31 16.60 3.61
CA TYR A 104 19.10 17.71 2.70
C TYR A 104 18.35 18.84 3.42
N PRO A 105 18.91 20.06 3.48
CA PRO A 105 18.18 21.21 4.01
C PRO A 105 16.89 21.41 3.21
N LYS A 106 15.79 21.72 3.91
CA LYS A 106 14.52 22.09 3.27
C LYS A 106 14.82 23.24 2.32
N SER A 107 14.82 22.98 1.01
CA SER A 107 15.14 23.99 0.01
C SER A 107 14.13 25.12 0.12
N SER A 108 14.61 26.36 0.25
CA SER A 108 13.80 27.58 0.27
C SER A 108 13.21 27.97 -1.09
N MET A 109 13.06 27.03 -2.03
CA MET A 109 12.50 27.33 -3.33
C MET A 109 10.97 27.34 -3.27
N GLY A 110 10.43 28.54 -3.48
CA GLY A 110 9.01 28.81 -3.61
C GLY A 110 8.35 27.90 -4.64
N ALA A 111 7.10 27.57 -4.35
CA ALA A 111 6.21 26.87 -5.24
C ALA A 111 6.15 27.59 -6.60
N ALA A 112 6.80 27.01 -7.60
CA ALA A 112 6.20 26.94 -8.92
C ALA A 112 5.48 25.59 -8.95
N PHE A 113 4.17 25.64 -8.75
CA PHE A 113 3.06 24.81 -9.25
C PHE A 113 1.87 24.93 -8.29
#